data_AF-A0A1Q8CJW9-F1
#
_entry.id   AF-A0A1Q8CJW9-F1
#
_cell.length_a   1.000
_cell.length_b   1.000
_cell.length_c   1.000
_cell.angle_alpha   90.00
_cell.angle_beta   90.00
_cell.angle_gamma   90.00
#
_symmetry.space_group_name_H-M   'P 1'
#
loop_
_entity.id
_entity.type
_entity.pdbx_description
1 polymer ?
#
loop_
_entity_poly.entity_id
_entity_poly.type
_entity_poly.pdbx_seq_one_letter_code
_entity_poly.pdbx_strand_id
1 'polypeptide(L)'
;MSNSESTTDRRRVVPPARLVMLVLGIMYLVLAVIGFITVGFQEFGPERPERMLGVLGVSTLLSIVHTGLGAVLTVAALRGAATALAPVATVAFTALSAFGIVARVFGGTGDPLNLTWWNIALYLVSAVACGLVGALPRLASR
;
A
#
# COMPACT_ATOMS: atom_id res chain seq x y z
N MET A 1 -46.73 4.80 31.20
CA MET A 1 -45.90 3.87 30.39
C MET A 1 -44.84 4.72 29.70
N SER A 2 -43.62 4.74 30.25
CA SER A 2 -42.50 5.55 29.74
C SER A 2 -41.64 4.64 28.86
N ASN A 3 -41.60 4.93 27.56
CA ASN A 3 -40.69 4.25 26.64
C ASN A 3 -39.28 4.75 26.93
N SER A 4 -38.49 3.91 27.60
CA SER A 4 -37.05 4.05 27.70
C SER A 4 -36.45 3.97 26.30
N GLU A 5 -36.14 5.12 25.71
CA GLU A 5 -35.23 5.25 24.57
C GLU A 5 -33.89 4.60 24.97
N SER A 6 -33.67 3.37 24.53
CA SER A 6 -32.34 2.78 24.57
C SER A 6 -31.50 3.54 23.55
N THR A 7 -30.78 4.55 24.04
CA THR A 7 -29.62 5.16 23.38
C THR A 7 -28.51 4.12 23.33
N THR A 8 -28.71 3.08 22.52
CA THR A 8 -27.67 2.14 22.16
C THR A 8 -26.70 2.93 21.30
N ASP A 9 -25.68 3.47 21.94
CA ASP A 9 -24.45 3.97 21.34
C ASP A 9 -23.93 2.87 20.41
N ARG A 10 -24.37 2.92 19.14
CA ARG A 10 -23.79 2.11 18.07
C ARG A 10 -22.40 2.68 17.86
N ARG A 11 -21.45 2.26 18.69
CA ARG A 11 -20.03 2.27 18.38
C ARG A 11 -19.94 1.71 16.97
N ARG A 12 -19.75 2.57 15.97
CA ARG A 12 -19.49 2.14 14.60
C ARG A 12 -18.15 1.40 14.69
N VAL A 13 -18.20 0.09 14.86
CA VAL A 13 -17.02 -0.76 14.80
C VAL A 13 -16.52 -0.63 13.38
N VAL A 14 -15.51 0.22 13.18
CA VAL A 14 -14.88 0.39 11.89
C VAL A 14 -14.22 -0.95 11.56
N PRO A 15 -14.58 -1.62 10.45
CA PRO A 15 -13.99 -2.90 10.14
C PRO A 15 -12.47 -2.74 10.03
N PRO A 16 -11.67 -3.62 10.66
CA PRO A 16 -10.22 -3.47 10.71
C PRO A 16 -9.60 -3.41 9.30
N ALA A 17 -10.18 -4.13 8.32
CA ALA A 17 -9.78 -4.06 6.92
C ALA A 17 -9.91 -2.65 6.32
N ARG A 18 -10.96 -1.90 6.69
CA ARG A 18 -11.19 -0.54 6.21
C ARG A 18 -10.14 0.42 6.75
N LEU A 19 -9.79 0.31 8.03
CA LEU A 19 -8.76 1.14 8.65
C LEU A 19 -7.39 0.85 8.03
N VAL A 20 -7.01 -0.43 7.92
CA VAL A 20 -5.71 -0.83 7.33
C VAL A 20 -5.58 -0.36 5.88
N MET A 21 -6.60 -0.56 5.05
CA MET A 21 -6.56 -0.07 3.67
C MET A 21 -6.51 1.45 3.56
N LEU A 22 -7.19 2.18 4.45
CA LEU A 22 -7.14 3.64 4.45
C LEU A 22 -5.75 4.14 4.85
N VAL A 23 -5.18 3.59 5.91
CA VAL A 23 -3.83 3.96 6.38
C VAL A 23 -2.78 3.65 5.32
N LEU A 24 -2.80 2.44 4.76
CA LEU A 24 -1.89 2.08 3.67
C LEU A 24 -2.12 2.97 2.45
N GLY A 25 -3.38 3.16 2.05
CA GLY A 25 -3.73 4.01 0.91
C GLY A 25 -3.17 5.42 1.02
N ILE A 26 -3.36 6.06 2.18
CA ILE A 26 -2.82 7.39 2.47
C ILE A 26 -1.30 7.36 2.51
N MET A 27 -0.69 6.37 3.17
CA MET A 27 0.77 6.24 3.24
C MET A 27 1.38 6.15 1.84
N TYR A 28 0.85 5.29 0.97
CA TYR A 28 1.30 5.14 -0.42
C TYR A 28 1.08 6.42 -1.24
N LEU A 29 -0.02 7.15 -1.04
CA LEU A 29 -0.23 8.46 -1.67
C LEU A 29 0.81 9.49 -1.19
N VAL A 30 1.11 9.53 0.10
CA VAL A 30 2.12 10.43 0.65
C VAL A 30 3.49 10.10 0.07
N LEU A 31 3.88 8.82 0.03
CA LEU A 31 5.13 8.38 -0.59
C LEU A 31 5.20 8.79 -2.07
N ALA A 32 4.09 8.69 -2.81
CA ALA A 32 4.04 9.13 -4.20
C ALA A 32 4.24 10.64 -4.34
N VAL A 33 3.57 11.44 -3.52
CA VAL A 33 3.70 12.90 -3.52
C VAL A 33 5.14 13.30 -3.21
N ILE A 34 5.73 12.71 -2.17
CA ILE A 34 7.13 12.99 -1.81
C ILE A 34 8.06 12.57 -2.96
N GLY A 35 7.85 11.38 -3.54
CA GLY A 35 8.64 10.91 -4.68
C GLY A 35 8.58 11.84 -5.91
N PHE A 36 7.40 12.36 -6.24
CA PHE A 36 7.24 13.37 -7.29
C PHE A 36 7.93 14.70 -6.95
N ILE A 37 7.90 15.14 -5.69
CA ILE A 37 8.59 16.37 -5.26
C ILE A 37 10.10 16.19 -5.35
N THR A 38 10.63 15.02 -4.97
CA THR A 38 12.09 14.78 -4.94
C THR A 38 12.70 14.50 -6.31
N VAL A 39 12.01 13.73 -7.16
CA VAL A 39 12.58 13.21 -8.42
C VAL A 39 11.95 13.89 -9.65
N GLY A 40 10.81 14.56 -9.49
CA GLY A 40 10.09 15.19 -10.60
C GLY A 40 9.44 14.20 -11.57
N PHE A 41 8.99 14.71 -12.73
CA PHE A 41 8.31 13.95 -13.78
C PHE A 41 9.21 13.46 -14.92
N GLN A 42 10.51 13.82 -14.90
CA GLN A 42 11.41 13.66 -16.05
C GLN A 42 12.54 12.64 -15.80
N GLU A 43 12.57 12.01 -14.63
CA GLU A 43 13.68 11.17 -14.20
C GLU A 43 13.32 9.68 -14.20
N PHE A 44 13.27 9.12 -15.40
CA PHE A 44 13.28 7.68 -15.62
C PHE A 44 14.74 7.20 -15.68
N GLY A 45 15.11 6.15 -14.94
CA GLY A 45 16.44 5.54 -15.05
C GLY A 45 17.07 5.08 -13.71
N PRO A 46 18.32 4.62 -13.74
CA PRO A 46 18.91 3.81 -12.67
C PRO A 46 19.29 4.55 -11.38
N GLU A 47 19.64 3.77 -10.34
CA GLU A 47 20.12 4.18 -9.01
C GLU A 47 21.11 5.35 -9.12
N ARG A 48 20.66 6.55 -8.72
CA ARG A 48 21.53 7.70 -8.44
C ARG A 48 21.32 8.14 -6.99
N PRO A 49 22.36 8.66 -6.31
CA PRO A 49 22.24 9.10 -4.91
C PRO A 49 21.17 10.19 -4.71
N GLU A 50 20.90 10.97 -5.75
CA GLU A 50 19.87 12.03 -5.83
C GLU A 50 18.43 11.48 -5.85
N ARG A 51 18.28 10.16 -6.05
CA ARG A 51 17.00 9.44 -6.13
C ARG A 51 16.71 8.61 -4.87
N MET A 52 17.30 8.97 -3.73
CA MET A 52 17.08 8.29 -2.46
C MET A 52 16.39 9.21 -1.46
N LEU A 53 15.23 8.79 -0.94
CA LEU A 53 14.59 9.37 0.24
C LEU A 53 15.07 8.62 1.49
N GLY A 54 16.25 9.03 1.96
CA GLY A 54 16.96 8.37 3.06
C GLY A 54 17.41 6.97 2.64
N VAL A 55 16.61 5.96 2.98
CA VAL A 55 16.88 4.54 2.68
C VAL A 55 15.96 3.96 1.59
N LEU A 56 14.93 4.72 1.20
CA LEU A 56 13.96 4.33 0.18
C LEU A 56 14.41 4.88 -1.17
N GLY A 57 14.53 4.01 -2.16
CA GLY A 57 14.74 4.48 -3.52
C GLY A 57 13.44 5.06 -4.06
N VAL A 58 13.54 6.21 -4.73
CA VAL A 58 12.42 6.87 -5.39
C VAL A 58 12.69 7.06 -6.87
N SER A 59 11.64 6.92 -7.67
CA SER A 59 11.66 7.23 -9.10
C SER A 59 10.28 7.72 -9.53
N THR A 60 10.21 8.40 -10.67
CA THR A 60 8.93 8.84 -11.24
C THR A 60 8.00 7.65 -11.47
N LEU A 61 8.52 6.54 -12.02
CA LEU A 61 7.74 5.33 -12.25
C LEU A 61 7.24 4.71 -10.96
N LEU A 62 8.08 4.69 -9.93
CA LEU A 62 7.71 4.17 -8.61
C LEU A 62 6.63 5.03 -7.96
N SER A 63 6.73 6.36 -8.10
CA SER A 63 5.73 7.30 -7.59
C SER A 63 4.37 7.10 -8.26
N ILE A 64 4.35 6.85 -9.58
CA ILE A 64 3.11 6.50 -10.31
C ILE A 64 2.48 5.22 -9.76
N VAL A 65 3.30 4.18 -9.53
CA VAL A 65 2.82 2.93 -8.93
C VAL A 65 2.23 3.17 -7.54
N HIS A 66 2.92 3.95 -6.70
CA HIS A 66 2.45 4.31 -5.36
C HIS A 66 1.14 5.13 -5.41
N THR A 67 0.98 6.03 -6.39
CA THR A 67 -0.28 6.76 -6.59
C THR A 67 -1.41 5.83 -6.96
N GLY A 68 -1.20 4.92 -7.93
CA GLY A 68 -2.23 3.97 -8.35
C GLY A 68 -2.66 3.05 -7.21
N LEU A 69 -1.69 2.49 -6.49
CA LEU A 69 -1.95 1.62 -5.34
C LEU A 69 -2.64 2.37 -4.20
N GLY A 70 -2.13 3.55 -3.86
CA GLY A 70 -2.66 4.41 -2.81
C GLY A 70 -4.10 4.84 -3.10
N ALA A 71 -4.39 5.21 -4.34
CA ALA A 71 -5.74 5.58 -4.78
C ALA A 71 -6.70 4.39 -4.71
N VAL A 72 -6.31 3.21 -5.24
CA VAL A 72 -7.15 2.01 -5.19
C VAL A 72 -7.47 1.60 -3.76
N LEU A 73 -6.48 1.59 -2.87
CA LEU A 73 -6.67 1.23 -1.46
C LEU A 73 -7.55 2.25 -0.73
N THR A 74 -7.33 3.54 -0.97
CA THR A 74 -8.14 4.62 -0.37
C THR A 74 -9.59 4.53 -0.85
N VAL A 75 -9.82 4.38 -2.16
CA VAL A 75 -11.17 4.25 -2.73
C VAL A 75 -11.85 2.97 -2.22
N ALA A 76 -11.12 1.85 -2.13
CA ALA A 76 -11.63 0.61 -1.56
C ALA A 76 -12.10 0.78 -0.11
N ALA A 77 -11.32 1.50 0.71
CA ALA A 77 -11.68 1.83 2.08
C ALA A 77 -12.89 2.76 2.18
N LEU A 78 -12.97 3.78 1.32
CA LEU A 78 -14.07 4.74 1.32
C LEU A 78 -15.39 4.14 0.83
N ARG A 79 -15.34 3.27 -0.19
CA ARG A 79 -16.51 2.61 -0.77
C ARG A 79 -16.96 1.34 -0.03
N GLY A 80 -16.28 0.96 1.06
CA GLY A 80 -16.60 -0.24 1.84
C GLY A 80 -16.22 -1.56 1.15
N ALA A 81 -15.42 -1.52 0.08
CA ALA A 81 -14.94 -2.70 -0.65
C ALA A 81 -13.64 -3.29 -0.05
N ALA A 82 -13.16 -2.75 1.08
CA ALA A 82 -11.85 -3.07 1.64
C ALA A 82 -11.64 -4.57 1.90
N THR A 83 -12.63 -5.25 2.45
CA THR A 83 -12.53 -6.68 2.76
C THR A 83 -12.48 -7.54 1.49
N ALA A 84 -13.23 -7.16 0.45
CA ALA A 84 -13.27 -7.86 -0.83
C ALA A 84 -11.96 -7.67 -1.63
N LEU A 85 -11.36 -6.48 -1.54
CA LEU A 85 -10.12 -6.14 -2.23
C LEU A 85 -8.85 -6.49 -1.44
N ALA A 86 -8.95 -6.84 -0.16
CA ALA A 86 -7.81 -7.28 0.67
C ALA A 86 -6.94 -8.39 0.03
N PRO A 87 -7.49 -9.48 -0.55
CA PRO A 87 -6.67 -10.46 -1.26
C PRO A 87 -5.98 -9.88 -2.50
N VAL A 88 -6.65 -9.00 -3.24
CA VAL A 88 -6.10 -8.38 -4.46
C VAL A 88 -4.95 -7.46 -4.09
N ALA A 89 -5.11 -6.65 -3.04
CA ALA A 89 -4.06 -5.82 -2.48
C ALA A 89 -2.86 -6.66 -2.01
N THR A 90 -3.12 -7.78 -1.34
CA THR A 90 -2.08 -8.72 -0.90
C THR A 90 -1.29 -9.24 -2.11
N VAL A 91 -1.98 -9.70 -3.15
CA VAL A 91 -1.33 -10.18 -4.38
C VAL A 91 -0.53 -9.06 -5.06
N ALA A 92 -1.08 -7.85 -5.14
CA ALA A 92 -0.39 -6.71 -5.73
C ALA A 92 0.91 -6.37 -4.98
N PHE A 93 0.86 -6.30 -3.64
CA PHE A 93 2.05 -6.05 -2.82
C PHE A 93 3.08 -7.17 -2.91
N THR A 94 2.63 -8.43 -2.89
CA THR A 94 3.52 -9.58 -3.07
C THR A 94 4.17 -9.57 -4.45
N ALA A 95 3.42 -9.22 -5.51
CA ALA A 95 3.95 -9.11 -6.86
C ALA A 95 4.98 -7.98 -6.98
N LEU A 96 4.72 -6.81 -6.37
CA LEU A 96 5.71 -5.72 -6.31
C LEU A 96 6.97 -6.13 -5.55
N SER A 97 6.83 -6.86 -4.44
CA SER A 97 7.96 -7.39 -3.69
C SER A 97 8.76 -8.40 -4.51
N ALA A 98 8.09 -9.33 -5.19
CA ALA A 98 8.75 -10.33 -6.04
C ALA A 98 9.46 -9.65 -7.22
N PHE A 99 8.81 -8.67 -7.85
CA PHE A 99 9.42 -7.86 -8.89
C PHE A 99 10.68 -7.15 -8.37
N GLY A 100 10.63 -6.53 -7.18
CA GLY A 100 11.80 -5.88 -6.58
C GLY A 100 12.95 -6.84 -6.30
N ILE A 101 12.66 -8.05 -5.82
CA ILE A 101 13.67 -9.10 -5.62
C ILE A 101 14.31 -9.47 -6.96
N VAL A 102 13.50 -9.73 -7.99
CA VAL A 102 14.01 -10.09 -9.33
C VAL A 102 14.83 -8.95 -9.93
N ALA A 103 14.33 -7.71 -9.85
CA ALA A 103 15.03 -6.52 -10.32
C ALA A 103 16.40 -6.36 -9.62
N ARG A 104 16.50 -6.69 -8.33
CA ARG A 104 17.77 -6.56 -7.60
C ARG A 104 18.74 -7.72 -7.81
N VAL A 105 18.21 -8.94 -7.97
CA VAL A 105 19.03 -10.14 -8.17
C VAL A 105 19.53 -10.24 -9.62
N PHE A 106 18.73 -9.83 -10.59
CA PHE A 106 19.03 -9.99 -12.02
C PHE A 106 19.24 -8.67 -12.79
N GLY A 107 18.83 -7.53 -12.24
CA GLY A 107 18.94 -6.22 -12.89
C GLY A 107 20.18 -5.45 -12.46
N GLY A 108 21.32 -5.67 -13.11
CA GLY A 108 22.50 -4.82 -12.95
C GLY A 108 22.21 -3.37 -13.39
N THR A 109 22.61 -2.37 -12.58
CA THR A 109 22.66 -0.89 -12.82
C THR A 109 21.57 -0.22 -13.67
N GLY A 110 20.44 -0.88 -13.94
CA GLY A 110 19.44 -0.49 -14.92
C GLY A 110 18.01 -0.57 -14.39
N ASP A 111 17.84 -0.66 -13.06
CA ASP A 111 16.52 -0.73 -12.43
C ASP A 111 15.75 0.60 -12.64
N PRO A 112 14.70 0.63 -13.48
CA PRO A 112 13.94 1.84 -13.77
C PRO A 112 13.07 2.28 -12.58
N LEU A 113 12.83 1.38 -11.61
CA LEU A 113 12.03 1.65 -10.42
C LEU A 113 12.88 2.05 -9.21
N ASN A 114 14.21 1.96 -9.31
CA ASN A 114 15.14 2.31 -8.24
C ASN A 114 14.71 1.67 -6.90
N LEU A 115 14.49 0.36 -6.89
CA LEU A 115 13.94 -0.36 -5.75
C LEU A 115 15.06 -0.69 -4.76
N THR A 116 15.03 -0.10 -3.56
CA THR A 116 15.92 -0.52 -2.48
C THR A 116 15.35 -1.73 -1.74
N TRP A 117 16.20 -2.46 -1.01
CA TRP A 117 15.76 -3.55 -0.13
C TRP A 117 14.70 -3.09 0.89
N TRP A 118 14.73 -1.81 1.28
CA TRP A 118 13.74 -1.21 2.14
C TRP A 118 12.37 -1.06 1.47
N ASN A 119 12.31 -0.77 0.17
CA ASN A 119 11.06 -0.77 -0.60
C ASN A 119 10.45 -2.18 -0.60
N ILE A 120 11.27 -3.22 -0.81
CA ILE A 120 10.85 -4.62 -0.79
C ILE A 120 10.29 -5.00 0.59
N ALA A 121 10.97 -4.61 1.67
CA ALA A 121 10.49 -4.84 3.03
C ALA A 121 9.15 -4.16 3.30
N LEU A 122 8.96 -2.91 2.85
CA LEU A 122 7.68 -2.21 2.96
C LEU A 122 6.56 -2.96 2.23
N TYR A 123 6.81 -3.50 1.04
CA TYR A 123 5.81 -4.28 0.31
C TYR A 123 5.45 -5.59 1.01
N LEU A 124 6.43 -6.29 1.58
CA LEU A 124 6.18 -7.51 2.36
C LEU A 124 5.31 -7.22 3.59
N VAL A 125 5.62 -6.16 4.34
CA VAL A 125 4.83 -5.76 5.51
C VAL A 125 3.41 -5.38 5.10
N SER A 126 3.25 -4.63 4.01
CA SER A 126 1.92 -4.28 3.46
C SER A 126 1.14 -5.50 2.97
N ALA A 127 1.81 -6.46 2.32
CA ALA A 127 1.20 -7.71 1.90
C ALA A 127 0.68 -8.52 3.08
N VAL A 128 1.49 -8.65 4.14
CA VAL A 128 1.09 -9.35 5.37
C VAL A 128 -0.08 -8.64 6.05
N ALA A 129 -0.04 -7.31 6.17
CA ALA A 129 -1.13 -6.53 6.75
C ALA A 129 -2.45 -6.72 6.00
N CYS A 130 -2.42 -6.64 4.66
CA CYS A 130 -3.60 -6.91 3.82
C CYS A 130 -4.06 -8.36 3.89
N GLY A 131 -3.13 -9.32 3.94
CA GLY A 131 -3.42 -10.74 4.03
C GLY A 131 -4.13 -11.10 5.33
N LEU A 132 -3.65 -10.57 6.46
CA LEU A 132 -4.24 -10.76 7.78
C LEU A 132 -5.68 -10.22 7.82
N VAL A 133 -5.91 -8.98 7.40
CA VAL A 133 -7.27 -8.40 7.42
C VAL A 133 -8.22 -9.04 6.40
N GLY A 134 -7.69 -9.63 5.32
CA GLY A 134 -8.46 -10.38 4.33
C GLY A 134 -8.76 -11.83 4.75
N ALA A 135 -7.93 -12.43 5.59
CA ALA A 135 -8.09 -13.81 6.07
C ALA A 135 -9.01 -13.91 7.29
N LEU A 136 -8.96 -12.94 8.21
CA LEU A 136 -9.76 -12.92 9.44
C LEU A 136 -11.28 -13.14 9.20
N PRO A 137 -11.93 -12.48 8.22
CA PRO A 137 -13.36 -12.68 7.97
C PRO A 137 -13.69 -14.06 7.40
N ARG A 138 -12.75 -14.70 6.68
CA ARG A 138 -12.94 -16.01 6.03
C ARG A 138 -12.79 -17.17 6.99
N LEU A 139 -11.98 -16.97 8.03
CA LEU A 139 -11.78 -17.96 9.09
C LEU A 139 -12.94 -17.96 10.09
N ALA A 140 -13.59 -16.81 10.30
CA ALA A 140 -14.77 -16.69 11.17
C ALA A 140 -16.07 -17.22 10.54
N SER A 141 -16.08 -17.49 9.24
CA SER A 141 -17.24 -18.00 8.48
C SER A 141 -17.18 -19.51 8.20
N ARG A 142 -16.21 -20.22 8.78
CA ARG A 142 -16.10 -21.69 8.73
C ARG A 142 -16.48 -22.29 10.08
#